data_AF-A0A3N5ZGT3-F1
#
_entry.id   AF-A0A3N5ZGT3-F1
#
_cell.length_a   1.000
_cell.length_b   1.000
_cell.length_c   1.000
_cell.angle_alpha   90.00
_cell.angle_beta   90.00
_cell.angle_gamma   90.00
#
_symmetry.space_group_name_H-M   'P 1'
#
loop_
_entity.id
_entity.type
_entity.pdbx_description
1 polymer ?
#
loop_
_entity_poly.entity_id
_entity_poly.type
_entity_poly.pdbx_seq_one_letter_code
_entity_poly.pdbx_strand_id
1 'polypeptide(L)'
;GGLPEAPPPPPPPPQAPVRVGGNIKPPQKVKDVKPIYPAIAQSARVQGVVIIEATIGPNGRVQDARVLRSIPLLDQAALDAVKQWEFTPTLLNGVPVPVIMTVTVNFTLQ
;
A
#
# COMPACT_ATOMS: atom_id res chain seq x y z
N GLY A 1 24.32 -7.88 34.27
CA GLY A 1 23.35 -6.77 34.20
C GLY A 1 23.06 -6.52 32.74
N GLY A 2 21.80 -6.66 32.32
CA GLY A 2 21.40 -6.30 30.95
C GLY A 2 21.26 -4.79 30.86
N LEU A 3 21.88 -4.18 29.86
CA LEU A 3 21.60 -2.80 29.50
C LEU A 3 20.14 -2.75 29.02
N PRO A 4 19.30 -1.81 29.50
CA PRO A 4 17.98 -1.65 28.93
C PRO A 4 18.13 -1.26 27.45
N GLU A 5 17.51 -2.01 26.55
CA GLU A 5 17.38 -1.61 25.14
C GLU A 5 16.78 -0.20 25.10
N ALA A 6 17.49 0.72 24.43
CA ALA A 6 17.00 2.08 24.26
C ALA A 6 15.62 2.02 23.58
N PRO A 7 14.62 2.78 24.06
CA PRO A 7 13.34 2.87 23.38
C PRO A 7 13.59 3.33 21.93
N PRO A 8 12.84 2.79 20.95
CA PRO A 8 13.00 3.18 19.57
C PRO A 8 12.88 4.72 19.46
N PRO A 9 13.68 5.36 18.60
CA PRO A 9 13.63 6.81 18.45
C PRO A 9 12.20 7.23 18.12
N PRO A 10 11.73 8.38 18.65
CA PRO A 10 10.42 8.91 18.31
C PRO A 10 10.32 9.04 16.78
N PRO A 11 9.16 8.72 16.17
CA PRO A 11 9.00 8.87 14.74
C PRO A 11 9.33 10.32 14.35
N PRO A 12 10.07 10.55 13.26
CA PRO A 12 10.33 11.90 12.78
C PRO A 12 8.99 12.64 12.58
N PRO A 13 8.95 13.97 12.77
CA PRO A 13 7.74 14.77 12.57
C PRO A 13 7.11 14.44 11.21
N PRO A 14 5.76 14.51 11.06
CA PRO A 14 5.08 14.06 9.86
C PRO A 14 5.65 14.76 8.62
N GLN A 15 6.56 14.09 7.93
CA GLN A 15 7.06 14.54 6.64
C GLN A 15 5.89 14.37 5.68
N ALA A 16 5.52 15.43 4.97
CA ALA A 16 4.46 15.36 3.99
C ALA A 16 4.74 14.18 3.03
N PRO A 17 3.77 13.30 2.76
CA PRO A 17 4.01 12.11 1.96
C PRO A 17 4.62 12.49 0.61
N VAL A 18 5.79 11.94 0.31
CA VAL A 18 6.50 12.27 -0.93
C VAL A 18 5.97 11.37 -2.04
N ARG A 19 5.59 11.95 -3.19
CA ARG A 19 5.18 11.15 -4.35
C ARG A 19 6.39 10.41 -4.92
N VAL A 20 6.23 9.13 -5.21
CA VAL A 20 7.28 8.33 -5.83
C VAL A 20 7.58 8.88 -7.23
N GLY A 21 8.78 9.43 -7.43
CA GLY A 21 9.26 10.01 -8.69
C GLY A 21 10.58 10.80 -8.53
N GLY A 22 11.40 10.85 -9.58
CA GLY A 22 12.68 11.58 -9.56
C GLY A 22 13.82 10.85 -8.83
N ASN A 23 14.15 11.27 -7.61
CA ASN A 23 15.31 10.81 -6.83
C ASN A 23 14.98 9.74 -5.77
N ILE A 24 13.74 9.26 -5.72
CA ILE A 24 13.26 8.33 -4.70
C ILE A 24 13.11 6.96 -5.33
N LYS A 25 13.82 5.96 -4.78
CA LYS A 25 13.66 4.57 -5.21
C LYS A 25 12.21 4.15 -4.95
N PRO A 26 11.47 3.65 -5.96
CA PRO A 26 10.13 3.14 -5.75
C PRO A 26 10.23 1.95 -4.78
N PRO A 27 9.40 1.92 -3.72
CA PRO A 27 9.49 0.81 -2.80
C PRO A 27 8.98 -0.46 -3.47
N GLN A 28 9.66 -1.56 -3.19
CA GLN A 28 9.33 -2.86 -3.74
C GLN A 28 8.28 -3.52 -2.87
N LYS A 29 7.33 -4.22 -3.50
CA LYS A 29 6.34 -4.99 -2.78
C LYS A 29 7.01 -6.20 -2.14
N VAL A 30 6.99 -6.26 -0.81
CA VAL A 30 7.51 -7.35 0.01
C VAL A 30 6.44 -8.41 0.22
N LYS A 31 5.20 -7.98 0.46
CA LYS A 31 4.05 -8.86 0.65
C LYS A 31 2.96 -8.50 -0.35
N ASP A 32 2.63 -9.46 -1.20
CA ASP A 32 1.53 -9.37 -2.15
C ASP A 32 0.40 -10.28 -1.69
N VAL A 33 -0.71 -9.66 -1.29
CA VAL A 33 -1.94 -10.38 -0.97
C VAL A 33 -2.90 -10.22 -2.14
N LYS A 34 -3.26 -11.33 -2.77
CA LYS A 34 -4.25 -11.31 -3.84
C LYS A 34 -5.62 -10.90 -3.28
N PRO A 35 -6.39 -10.07 -3.99
CA PRO A 35 -7.72 -9.71 -3.56
C PRO A 35 -8.64 -10.93 -3.54
N ILE A 36 -9.46 -11.02 -2.49
CA ILE A 36 -10.51 -12.02 -2.42
C ILE A 36 -11.64 -11.54 -3.31
N TYR A 37 -11.97 -12.31 -4.33
CA TYR A 37 -13.00 -11.95 -5.30
C TYR A 37 -14.39 -12.10 -4.64
N PRO A 38 -15.18 -11.02 -4.49
CA PRO A 38 -16.50 -11.09 -3.84
C PRO A 38 -17.45 -12.01 -4.58
N ALA A 39 -18.19 -12.86 -3.86
CA ALA A 39 -19.14 -13.81 -4.45
C ALA A 39 -20.16 -13.11 -5.37
N ILE A 40 -20.67 -11.95 -4.96
CA ILE A 40 -21.60 -11.14 -5.76
C ILE A 40 -20.98 -10.67 -7.08
N ALA A 41 -19.71 -10.27 -7.07
CA ALA A 41 -18.99 -9.84 -8.25
C ALA A 41 -18.69 -11.02 -9.18
N GLN A 42 -18.39 -12.20 -8.62
CA GLN A 42 -18.22 -13.44 -9.39
C GLN A 42 -19.53 -13.86 -10.08
N SER A 43 -20.64 -13.89 -9.35
CA SER A 43 -21.96 -14.23 -9.89
C SER A 43 -22.42 -13.24 -10.97
N ALA A 44 -22.10 -11.96 -10.80
CA ALA A 44 -22.37 -10.91 -11.77
C ALA A 44 -21.31 -10.83 -12.90
N ARG A 45 -20.29 -11.69 -12.88
CA ARG A 45 -19.17 -11.73 -13.84
C ARG A 45 -18.42 -10.40 -14.01
N VAL A 46 -18.28 -9.63 -12.93
CA VAL A 46 -17.69 -8.30 -12.95
C VAL A 46 -16.17 -8.35 -12.92
N GLN A 47 -15.53 -8.23 -14.07
CA GLN A 47 -14.07 -8.18 -14.20
C GLN A 47 -13.57 -6.76 -14.44
N GLY A 48 -12.28 -6.53 -14.16
CA GLY A 48 -11.67 -5.26 -14.51
C GLY A 48 -10.45 -4.92 -13.66
N VAL A 49 -10.06 -3.66 -13.75
CA VAL A 49 -8.86 -3.13 -13.09
C VAL A 49 -9.25 -1.99 -12.17
N VAL A 50 -9.02 -2.19 -10.87
CA VAL A 50 -9.21 -1.16 -9.84
C VAL A 50 -7.86 -0.48 -9.62
N ILE A 51 -7.84 0.85 -9.68
CA ILE A 51 -6.62 1.65 -9.43
C ILE A 51 -6.76 2.28 -8.07
N ILE A 52 -5.75 2.08 -7.22
CA ILE A 52 -5.72 2.57 -5.84
C ILE A 52 -4.47 3.42 -5.64
N GLU A 53 -4.62 4.59 -5.05
CA GLU A 53 -3.55 5.36 -4.45
C GLU A 53 -3.30 4.83 -3.04
N ALA A 54 -2.11 4.28 -2.80
CA ALA A 54 -1.69 3.77 -1.50
C ALA A 54 -0.64 4.71 -0.90
N THR A 55 -0.87 5.13 0.35
CA THR A 55 0.12 5.83 1.17
C THR A 55 0.85 4.80 2.00
N ILE A 56 2.13 4.60 1.69
CA ILE A 56 3.03 3.70 2.41
C ILE A 56 3.76 4.50 3.47
N GLY A 57 3.70 4.04 4.71
CA GLY A 57 4.41 4.65 5.82
C GLY A 57 5.92 4.45 5.76
N PRO A 58 6.69 5.12 6.63
CA PRO A 58 8.13 4.95 6.74
C PRO A 58 8.54 3.51 7.13
N ASN A 59 7.63 2.72 7.70
CA ASN A 59 7.85 1.31 8.03
C ASN A 59 7.55 0.35 6.86
N GLY A 60 7.15 0.86 5.70
CA GLY A 60 6.79 0.04 4.55
C GLY A 60 5.37 -0.53 4.58
N ARG A 61 4.56 -0.21 5.59
CA ARG A 61 3.14 -0.64 5.64
C ARG A 61 2.24 0.38 4.98
N VAL A 62 1.17 -0.08 4.33
CA VAL A 62 0.12 0.81 3.81
C VAL A 62 -0.62 1.43 5.00
N GLN A 63 -0.57 2.75 5.11
CA GLN A 63 -1.29 3.53 6.14
C GLN A 63 -2.65 4.00 5.64
N ASP A 64 -2.73 4.38 4.37
CA ASP A 64 -3.97 4.83 3.75
C ASP A 64 -4.09 4.28 2.32
N ALA A 65 -5.32 4.07 1.87
CA ALA A 65 -5.61 3.57 0.54
C ALA A 65 -6.89 4.22 0.00
N ARG A 66 -6.78 4.87 -1.16
CA ARG A 66 -7.87 5.58 -1.82
C ARG A 66 -8.08 5.03 -3.22
N VAL A 67 -9.32 4.71 -3.57
CA VAL A 67 -9.66 4.29 -4.94
C VAL A 67 -9.61 5.50 -5.89
N LEU A 68 -8.78 5.41 -6.93
CA LEU A 68 -8.71 6.38 -8.02
C LEU A 68 -9.62 5.99 -9.19
N ARG A 69 -9.69 4.70 -9.50
CA ARG A 69 -10.62 4.14 -10.49
C ARG A 69 -11.38 3.00 -9.84
N SER A 70 -12.66 3.23 -9.60
CA SER A 70 -13.56 2.26 -9.02
C SER A 70 -14.14 1.32 -10.06
N ILE A 71 -14.41 0.09 -9.62
CA ILE A 71 -15.26 -0.86 -10.31
C ILE A 71 -16.30 -1.32 -9.28
N PRO A 72 -17.60 -1.06 -9.51
CA PRO A 72 -18.65 -1.48 -8.60
C PRO A 72 -18.51 -2.94 -8.21
N LEU A 73 -18.73 -3.25 -6.92
CA LEU A 73 -18.56 -4.57 -6.31
C LEU A 73 -17.11 -5.06 -6.10
N LEU A 74 -16.09 -4.41 -6.66
CA LEU A 74 -14.68 -4.81 -6.49
C LEU A 74 -13.87 -3.87 -5.58
N ASP A 75 -14.32 -2.63 -5.39
CA ASP A 75 -13.59 -1.59 -4.66
C ASP A 75 -13.16 -2.03 -3.26
N GLN A 76 -14.10 -2.59 -2.48
CA GLN A 76 -13.83 -2.99 -1.11
C GLN A 76 -12.81 -4.14 -1.05
N ALA A 77 -12.97 -5.15 -1.91
CA ALA A 77 -12.03 -6.27 -1.99
C ALA A 77 -10.63 -5.82 -2.40
N ALA A 78 -10.53 -4.84 -3.30
CA ALA A 78 -9.27 -4.26 -3.72
C ALA A 78 -8.60 -3.49 -2.57
N LEU A 79 -9.37 -2.67 -1.84
CA LEU A 79 -8.88 -1.92 -0.68
C LEU A 79 -8.41 -2.85 0.43
N ASP A 80 -9.18 -3.88 0.77
CA ASP A 80 -8.81 -4.87 1.80
C ASP A 80 -7.51 -5.61 1.43
N ALA A 81 -7.33 -5.97 0.16
CA ALA A 81 -6.10 -6.60 -0.32
C ALA A 81 -4.90 -5.66 -0.19
N VAL A 82 -5.03 -4.43 -0.70
CA VAL A 82 -3.94 -3.43 -0.69
C VAL A 82 -3.55 -3.05 0.73
N LYS A 83 -4.49 -2.97 1.67
CA LYS A 83 -4.18 -2.71 3.09
C LYS A 83 -3.32 -3.79 3.73
N GLN A 84 -3.33 -5.01 3.20
CA GLN A 84 -2.51 -6.12 3.68
C GLN A 84 -1.17 -6.22 2.97
N TRP A 85 -0.92 -5.37 1.97
CA TRP A 85 0.36 -5.32 1.29
C TRP A 85 1.41 -4.66 2.17
N GLU A 86 2.63 -5.15 2.02
CA GLU A 86 3.80 -4.57 2.64
C GLU A 86 4.83 -4.27 1.57
N PHE A 87 5.52 -3.17 1.76
CA PHE A 87 6.51 -2.63 0.85
C PHE A 87 7.81 -2.40 1.60
N THR A 88 8.92 -2.28 0.86
CA THR A 88 10.18 -1.88 1.46
C THR A 88 10.08 -0.44 1.98
N PRO A 89 10.60 -0.13 3.18
CA PRO A 89 10.75 1.24 3.64
C PRO A 89 11.42 2.12 2.59
N THR A 90 10.82 3.28 2.29
CA THR A 90 11.46 4.23 1.39
C THR A 90 12.34 5.17 2.19
N LEU A 91 13.62 5.24 1.81
CA LEU A 91 14.58 6.13 2.45
C LEU A 91 14.82 7.34 1.56
N LEU A 92 14.63 8.54 2.10
CA LEU A 92 15.06 9.80 1.49
C LEU A 92 16.22 10.35 2.33
N ASN A 93 17.40 10.49 1.71
CA ASN A 93 18.63 10.91 2.39
C ASN A 93 18.96 10.07 3.64
N GLY A 94 18.68 8.76 3.60
CA GLY A 94 18.89 7.84 4.73
C GLY A 94 17.80 7.86 5.80
N VAL A 95 16.78 8.72 5.67
CA VAL A 95 15.66 8.82 6.60
C VAL A 95 14.42 8.11 6.03
N PRO A 96 13.75 7.23 6.79
CA PRO A 96 12.48 6.64 6.39
C PRO A 96 11.40 7.71 6.22
N VAL A 97 10.77 7.75 5.05
CA VAL A 97 9.70 8.71 4.72
C VAL A 97 8.44 8.01 4.24
N PRO A 98 7.25 8.55 4.57
CA PRO A 98 6.02 8.10 3.95
C PRO A 98 5.99 8.48 2.47
N VAL A 99 5.48 7.59 1.63
CA VAL A 99 5.38 7.79 0.19
C VAL A 99 4.00 7.47 -0.34
N ILE A 100 3.57 8.21 -1.36
CA ILE A 100 2.33 7.94 -2.08
C ILE A 100 2.68 7.27 -3.40
N MET A 101 2.03 6.15 -3.67
CA MET A 101 2.13 5.45 -4.95
C MET A 101 0.78 5.02 -5.48
N THR A 102 0.71 4.81 -6.79
CA THR A 102 -0.46 4.22 -7.43
C THR A 102 -0.21 2.74 -7.67
N VAL A 103 -1.15 1.91 -7.22
CA VAL A 103 -1.15 0.48 -7.42
C VAL A 103 -2.38 0.02 -8.18
N THR A 104 -2.22 -1.10 -8.85
CA THR A 104 -3.24 -1.64 -9.75
C THR A 104 -3.63 -3.03 -9.27
N VAL A 105 -4.93 -3.25 -9.08
CA VAL A 105 -5.50 -4.54 -8.69
C VAL A 105 -6.32 -5.07 -9.86
N ASN A 106 -5.91 -6.21 -10.41
CA ASN A 106 -6.57 -6.84 -11.53
C ASN A 106 -7.49 -7.97 -11.03
N PHE A 107 -8.76 -7.92 -11.41
CA PHE A 107 -9.75 -8.96 -11.18
C PHE A 107 -10.10 -9.64 -12.51
N THR A 108 -9.59 -10.85 -12.67
CA THR A 108 -9.95 -11.75 -13.77
C THR A 108 -10.75 -12.94 -13.22
N LEU A 109 -11.76 -13.36 -13.98
CA LEU A 109 -12.38 -14.68 -13.78
C LEU A 109 -11.68 -15.62 -14.74
N GLN A 110 -11.24 -16.76 -14.22
CA GLN A 110 -10.75 -17.87 -15.03
C GLN A 110 -11.91 -18.63 -15.65
#